data_AF-A0A0F8ZDG7-F1
#
_entry.id   AF-A0A0F8ZDG7-F1
#
_cell.length_a   1.000
_cell.length_b   1.000
_cell.length_c   1.000
_cell.angle_alpha   90.00
_cell.angle_beta   90.00
_cell.angle_gamma   90.00
#
_symmetry.space_group_name_H-M   'P 1'
#
loop_
_entity.id
_entity.type
_entity.pdbx_description
1 polymer ?
#
loop_
_entity_poly.entity_id
_entity_poly.type
_entity_poly.pdbx_seq_one_letter_code
_entity_poly.pdbx_strand_id
1 'polypeptide(L)' 'MVVEEGQLKGAFKGFKNRDTIFEFYCGHKWKQAEYKYHYHYAYMPRAKVIQDGGRFILQVEGMEDSVEVRRA' A
#
# COMPACT_ATOMS: atom_id res chain seq x y z
N MET A 1 4.81 -7.81 12.13
CA MET A 1 4.18 -9.06 11.62
C MET A 1 3.55 -8.78 10.26
N VAL A 2 3.65 -9.67 9.28
CA VAL A 2 2.90 -9.53 8.01
C VAL A 2 1.44 -9.84 8.28
N VAL A 3 0.53 -8.93 7.94
CA VAL A 3 -0.92 -9.10 8.14
C VAL A 3 -1.68 -9.29 6.83
N GLU A 4 -1.08 -8.90 5.71
CA GLU A 4 -1.59 -9.14 4.37
C GLU A 4 -0.43 -9.13 3.37
N GLU A 5 -0.48 -10.01 2.38
CA GLU A 5 0.52 -10.10 1.30
C GLU A 5 -0.17 -10.58 0.03
N GLY A 6 0.19 -10.01 -1.12
CA GLY A 6 -0.43 -10.34 -2.39
C GLY A 6 -0.13 -9.30 -3.47
N GLN A 7 -0.94 -9.26 -4.53
CA GLN A 7 -0.83 -8.24 -5.56
C GLN A 7 -1.83 -7.11 -5.33
N LEU A 8 -1.41 -5.88 -5.60
CA LEU A 8 -2.34 -4.77 -5.78
C LEU A 8 -3.13 -4.97 -7.08
N LYS A 9 -4.38 -4.53 -7.09
CA LYS A 9 -5.28 -4.65 -8.23
C LYS A 9 -5.02 -3.52 -9.23
N GLY A 10 -4.74 -3.90 -10.47
CA GLY A 10 -4.59 -2.97 -11.59
C GLY A 10 -3.34 -2.08 -11.48
N ALA A 11 -3.47 -0.84 -11.96
CA ALA A 11 -2.35 0.09 -12.04
C ALA A 11 -2.06 0.76 -10.69
N PHE A 12 -0.86 0.53 -10.17
CA PHE A 12 -0.30 1.28 -9.08
C PHE A 12 0.45 2.51 -9.64
N LYS A 13 0.18 3.69 -9.08
CA LYS A 13 0.76 4.97 -9.54
C LYS A 13 1.52 5.69 -8.41
N GLY A 14 1.99 4.93 -7.43
CA GLY A 14 2.71 5.47 -6.29
C GLY A 14 1.81 5.95 -5.15
N PHE A 15 2.44 6.56 -4.16
CA PHE A 15 1.78 7.24 -3.04
C PHE A 15 1.41 8.66 -3.47
N LYS A 16 0.24 9.14 -3.06
CA LYS A 16 -0.26 10.45 -3.50
C LYS A 16 -0.64 11.34 -2.33
N ASN A 17 -1.66 10.93 -1.59
CA ASN A 17 -2.24 11.65 -0.47
C ASN A 17 -3.12 10.70 0.36
N ARG A 18 -3.72 11.23 1.42
CA ARG A 18 -4.56 10.46 2.34
C ARG A 18 -5.83 9.87 1.71
N ASP A 19 -6.23 10.27 0.51
CA ASP A 19 -7.39 9.69 -0.20
C ASP A 19 -7.01 8.52 -1.12
N THR A 20 -5.73 8.15 -1.16
CA THR A 20 -5.26 7.00 -1.94
C THR A 20 -5.76 5.70 -1.31
N ILE A 21 -6.41 4.88 -2.12
CA ILE A 21 -6.84 3.52 -1.75
C ILE A 21 -5.99 2.50 -2.51
N PHE A 22 -5.45 1.55 -1.78
CA PHE A 22 -4.74 0.39 -2.30
C PHE A 22 -5.66 -0.82 -2.15
N GLU A 23 -6.18 -1.32 -3.27
CA GLU A 23 -7.00 -2.53 -3.32
C GLU A 23 -6.11 -3.72 -3.66
N PHE A 24 -6.11 -4.75 -2.83
CA PHE A 24 -5.47 -6.03 -3.14
C PHE A 24 -6.36 -6.84 -4.08
N TYR A 25 -5.78 -7.75 -4.86
CA TYR A 25 -6.51 -8.60 -5.81
C TYR A 25 -7.59 -9.46 -5.12
N CYS A 26 -7.38 -9.84 -3.86
CA CYS A 26 -8.37 -10.55 -3.02
C CYS A 26 -9.56 -9.68 -2.58
N GLY A 27 -9.55 -8.37 -2.86
CA GLY A 27 -10.65 -7.45 -2.59
C GLY A 27 -10.49 -6.61 -1.33
N HIS A 28 -9.53 -6.91 -0.45
CA HIS A 28 -9.25 -6.06 0.71
C HIS A 28 -8.68 -4.70 0.31
N LYS A 29 -8.94 -3.68 1.13
CA LYS A 29 -8.58 -2.30 0.84
C LYS A 29 -7.89 -1.65 2.02
N TRP A 30 -6.86 -0.87 1.68
CA TRP A 30 -6.09 -0.06 2.61
C TRP A 30 -6.08 1.39 2.15
N LYS A 31 -6.39 2.32 3.05
CA LYS A 31 -6.33 3.76 2.79
C LYS A 31 -5.02 4.32 3.32
N GLN A 32 -4.34 5.15 2.53
CA GLN A 32 -3.14 5.86 2.96
C GLN A 32 -3.45 6.75 4.18
N ALA A 33 -2.67 6.63 5.25
CA ALA A 33 -2.94 7.27 6.54
C ALA A 33 -2.09 8.52 6.79
N GLU A 34 -1.09 8.78 5.95
CA GLU A 34 -0.20 9.94 6.04
C GLU A 34 -0.13 10.72 4.73
N TYR A 35 0.34 11.98 4.81
CA TYR A 35 0.63 12.74 3.59
C TYR A 35 2.02 12.33 3.10
N LYS A 36 2.05 11.56 2.01
CA LYS A 36 3.27 11.12 1.33
C LYS A 36 3.01 11.06 -0.16
N TYR A 37 3.91 11.65 -0.93
CA TYR A 37 3.89 11.63 -2.38
C TYR A 37 5.18 10.97 -2.89
N HIS A 38 5.03 9.92 -3.69
CA HIS A 38 6.12 9.26 -4.39
C HIS A 38 5.53 8.61 -5.64
N TYR A 39 5.89 9.11 -6.82
CA TYR A 39 5.42 8.55 -8.08
C TYR A 39 6.18 7.27 -8.44
N HIS A 40 5.46 6.19 -8.67
CA HIS A 40 6.00 4.95 -9.19
C HIS A 40 4.91 4.22 -9.98
N TYR A 41 5.22 3.81 -11.21
CA TYR A 41 4.27 3.07 -12.02
C TYR A 41 4.60 1.58 -12.00
N ALA A 42 3.63 0.76 -11.62
CA ALA A 42 3.70 -0.68 -11.75
C ALA A 42 2.30 -1.25 -12.03
N TYR A 43 2.24 -2.30 -12.86
CA TYR A 43 1.00 -3.03 -13.11
C TYR A 43 0.92 -4.27 -12.22
N MET A 44 -0.09 -4.32 -11.36
CA MET A 44 -0.32 -5.39 -10.38
C MET A 44 0.92 -5.77 -9.55
N PRO A 45 1.63 -4.80 -8.94
CA PRO A 45 2.84 -5.10 -8.18
C PRO A 45 2.51 -5.96 -6.96
N ARG A 46 3.50 -6.76 -6.50
CA ARG A 46 3.40 -7.39 -5.19
C ARG A 46 3.50 -6.32 -4.10
N ALA A 47 2.76 -6.53 -3.03
CA ALA A 47 2.78 -5.69 -1.87
C ALA A 47 2.51 -6.52 -0.62
N LYS A 48 2.93 -5.99 0.53
CA LYS A 48 2.58 -6.53 1.83
C LYS A 48 2.26 -5.40 2.80
N VAL A 49 1.32 -5.68 3.68
CA VAL A 49 1.04 -4.83 4.85
C VAL A 49 1.65 -5.50 6.06
N ILE A 50 2.49 -4.75 6.76
CA ILE A 50 3.05 -5.18 8.04
C ILE A 50 2.43 -4.37 9.17
N GLN A 51 2.28 -5.00 10.32
CA GLN A 51 1.99 -4.33 11.57
C GLN A 51 3.28 -4.09 12.34
N ASP A 52 3.52 -2.83 12.71
CA ASP A 52 4.66 -2.37 13.49
C ASP A 52 4.21 -1.28 14.47
N GLY A 53 4.49 -1.46 15.77
CA GLY A 53 4.16 -0.46 16.80
C GLY A 53 2.69 -0.01 16.85
N GLY A 54 1.74 -0.89 16.50
CA GLY A 54 0.30 -0.57 16.44
C GLY A 54 -0.13 0.16 15.15
N ARG A 55 0.79 0.40 14.22
CA ARG A 55 0.53 0.98 12.90
C ARG A 55 0.57 -0.10 11.83
N PHE A 56 -0.08 0.18 10.70
CA PHE A 56 0.04 -0.65 9.50
C PHE A 56 0.85 0.10 8.46
N ILE A 57 1.81 -0.60 7.85
CA ILE A 57 2.73 -0.04 6.86
C ILE A 57 2.58 -0.87 5.58
N LEU A 58 2.29 -0.22 4.46
CA LEU A 58 2.27 -0.83 3.14
C LEU A 58 3.67 -0.73 2.50
N GLN A 59 4.18 -1.86 2.05
CA GLN A 59 5.41 -1.98 1.27
C GLN A 59 5.06 -2.53 -0.10
N VAL A 60 5.54 -1.89 -1.16
CA VAL A 60 5.27 -2.27 -2.56
C VAL A 60 6.57 -2.65 -3.23
N GLU A 61 6.61 -3.78 -3.92
CA GLU A 61 7.77 -4.22 -4.69
C GLU A 61 8.16 -3.18 -5.74
N GLY A 62 9.45 -2.85 -5.82
CA GLY A 62 9.97 -1.80 -6.69
C GLY A 62 9.95 -0.39 -6.09
N MET A 63 9.45 -0.22 -4.87
CA MET A 63 9.58 1.02 -4.11
C MET A 63 10.58 0.88 -2.97
N GLU A 64 11.49 1.84 -2.84
CA GLU A 64 12.37 1.97 -1.68
C GLU A 64 11.61 2.50 -0.44
N ASP A 65 10.53 3.24 -0.69
CA ASP A 65 9.66 3.83 0.31
C ASP A 65 8.50 2.92 0.74
N SER A 66 8.04 3.11 1.97
CA SER A 66 6.78 2.57 2.48
C SER A 66 5.83 3.69 2.92
N VAL A 67 4.57 3.36 3.22
CA VAL A 67 3.59 4.35 3.68
C VAL A 67 2.68 3.78 4.76
N GLU A 68 2.34 4.60 5.77
CA GLU A 68 1.32 4.23 6.75
C GLU A 68 -0.05 4.08 6.07
N VAL A 69 -0.78 3.03 6.45
CA VAL A 69 -2.13 2.73 5.97
C VAL A 69 -3.07 2.39 7.11
N ARG A 70 -4.37 2.46 6.84
CA ARG A 70 -5.45 1.96 7.71
C ARG A 70 -6.44 1.16 6.87
N ARG A 71 -7.18 0.24 7.47
CA ARG A 71 -8.26 -0.44 6.75
C ARG A 71 -9.27 0.58 6.23
N ALA A 72 -9.67 0.41 4.97
CA ALA A 72 -10.66 1.25 4.29
C ALA A 72 -12.06 0.64 4.37
#